data_AF-A0A7R6SCA9-F1
#
_entry.id   AF-A0A7R6SCA9-F1
#
_cell.length_a   1.000
_cell.length_b   1.000
_cell.length_c   1.000
_cell.angle_alpha   90.00
_cell.angle_beta   90.00
_cell.angle_gamma   90.00
#
_symmetry.space_group_name_H-M   'P 1'
#
loop_
_entity.id
_entity.type
_entity.pdbx_description
1 polymer ?
#
loop_
_entity_poly.entity_id
_entity_poly.type
_entity_poly.pdbx_seq_one_letter_code
_entity_poly.pdbx_strand_id
1 'polypeptide(L)'
;MTININNAHSIKAHEQFFLGLLEGDGSIQVNHWKKRSLQFRIIIKLKYTDANYAMCAKICQQLGIMNVHIRRGFVIMVEDHRVKLLNIMAIIDKYGLLLTHRRRQYAFFKYCYNNQITYSEYTHIKDLKQSWFGFNCINDYNSTLLLQFNHWPNWLIGFTEAEGCFCIRSNGSHSFSISQQNGYEVLTAIKNTFKIPNKIRSTARVHILETYAGAVLQNICNFYSSPDVIGLLGERQTQYKAFKVSLEKKLKKINCVISIYSS
;
A
#
# COMPACT_ATOMS: atom_id res chain seq x y z
N MET A 1 17.68 -12.23 25.73
CA MET A 1 16.25 -12.13 25.35
C MET A 1 16.10 -12.74 23.97
N THR A 2 15.70 -14.01 23.90
CA THR A 2 15.63 -14.77 22.64
C THR A 2 14.32 -14.40 21.94
N ILE A 3 14.38 -13.43 21.03
CA ILE A 3 13.22 -13.12 20.18
C ILE A 3 12.97 -14.36 19.32
N ASN A 4 11.82 -15.00 19.51
CA ASN A 4 11.40 -16.16 18.72
C ASN A 4 11.45 -15.80 17.23
N ILE A 5 12.23 -16.53 16.45
CA ILE A 5 12.50 -16.25 15.02
C ILE A 5 11.18 -16.11 14.24
N ASN A 6 10.18 -16.92 14.57
CA ASN A 6 8.84 -16.86 13.97
C ASN A 6 8.12 -15.53 14.23
N ASN A 7 8.33 -14.94 15.42
CA ASN A 7 7.76 -13.64 15.76
C ASN A 7 8.47 -12.50 15.02
N ALA A 8 9.80 -12.58 14.87
CA ALA A 8 10.57 -11.57 14.14
C ALA A 8 10.20 -11.52 12.65
N HIS A 9 10.01 -12.68 12.01
CA HIS A 9 9.50 -12.76 10.64
C HIS A 9 8.10 -12.18 10.51
N SER A 10 7.20 -12.47 11.46
CA SER A 10 5.86 -11.89 11.51
C SER A 10 5.90 -10.36 11.60
N ILE A 11 6.68 -9.79 12.53
CA ILE A 11 6.79 -8.33 12.70
C ILE A 11 7.31 -7.68 11.41
N LYS A 12 8.38 -8.22 10.82
CA LYS A 12 8.92 -7.73 9.54
C LYS A 12 7.86 -7.70 8.45
N ALA A 13 7.05 -8.77 8.30
CA ALA A 13 6.02 -8.81 7.28
C ALA A 13 4.92 -7.74 7.52
N HIS A 14 4.53 -7.51 8.78
CA HIS A 14 3.54 -6.48 9.13
C HIS A 14 4.08 -5.06 8.93
N GLU A 15 5.36 -4.80 9.23
CA GLU A 15 6.00 -3.51 8.95
C GLU A 15 5.95 -3.17 7.45
N GLN A 16 6.31 -4.14 6.61
CA GLN A 16 6.33 -3.99 5.15
C GLN A 16 4.91 -3.82 4.58
N PHE A 17 3.95 -4.61 5.07
CA PHE A 17 2.53 -4.47 4.74
C PHE A 17 2.00 -3.09 5.12
N PHE A 18 2.31 -2.63 6.34
CA PHE A 18 1.88 -1.34 6.84
C PHE A 18 2.35 -0.18 5.94
N LEU A 19 3.57 -0.24 5.42
CA LEU A 19 4.08 0.78 4.49
C LEU A 19 3.29 0.80 3.18
N GLY A 20 2.97 -0.37 2.61
CA GLY A 20 2.11 -0.44 1.42
C GLY A 20 0.73 0.19 1.65
N LEU A 21 0.11 -0.14 2.79
CA LEU A 21 -1.19 0.40 3.18
C LEU A 21 -1.13 1.93 3.41
N LEU A 22 -0.07 2.42 4.07
CA LEU A 22 0.19 3.84 4.31
C LEU A 22 0.39 4.61 3.00
N GLU A 23 1.07 4.02 2.02
CA GLU A 23 1.35 4.69 0.76
C GLU A 23 0.12 4.79 -0.16
N GLY A 24 -0.77 3.80 -0.12
CA GLY A 24 -2.08 3.85 -0.77
C GLY A 24 -3.03 4.82 -0.07
N ASP A 25 -3.58 4.42 1.08
CA ASP A 25 -4.70 5.12 1.74
C ASP A 25 -4.29 6.02 2.92
N GLY A 26 -2.99 6.26 3.08
CA GLY A 26 -2.46 7.03 4.19
C GLY A 26 -2.14 8.50 3.92
N SER A 27 -1.72 9.20 4.96
CA SER A 27 -1.33 10.60 4.93
C SER A 27 -0.24 10.88 5.96
N ILE A 28 0.88 11.45 5.52
CA ILE A 28 1.98 11.91 6.37
C ILE A 28 1.89 13.44 6.43
N GLN A 29 1.54 13.97 7.60
CA GLN A 29 1.11 15.36 7.76
C GLN A 29 2.03 16.14 8.69
N VAL A 30 2.42 17.33 8.22
CA VAL A 30 2.88 18.43 9.06
C VAL A 30 1.88 19.56 8.89
N ASN A 31 1.20 19.91 9.99
CA ASN A 31 0.26 21.00 10.10
C ASN A 31 0.74 21.99 11.16
N HIS A 32 -0.06 23.01 11.47
CA HIS A 32 0.21 23.93 12.56
C HIS A 32 -1.04 24.19 13.41
N TRP A 33 -0.84 24.35 14.71
CA TRP A 33 -1.87 24.85 15.61
C TRP A 33 -1.76 26.37 15.73
N LYS A 34 -2.80 27.08 15.28
CA LYS A 34 -2.93 28.55 15.42
C LYS A 34 -1.68 29.35 15.01
N LYS A 35 -0.90 28.87 14.04
CA LYS A 35 0.38 29.45 13.60
C LYS A 35 1.46 29.56 14.69
N ARG A 36 1.34 28.77 15.77
CA ARG A 36 2.25 28.79 16.93
C ARG A 36 3.15 27.58 17.02
N SER A 37 2.59 26.39 16.83
CA SER A 37 3.33 25.14 16.96
C SER A 37 3.00 24.19 15.81
N LEU A 38 3.99 23.43 15.35
CA LEU A 38 3.76 22.40 14.36
C LEU A 38 3.09 21.18 14.99
N GLN A 39 2.21 20.55 14.23
CA GLN A 39 1.53 19.31 14.56
C GLN A 39 1.92 18.24 13.56
N PHE A 40 2.35 17.10 14.06
CA PHE A 40 2.82 15.97 13.27
C PHE A 40 1.80 14.85 13.40
N ARG A 41 1.36 14.29 12.27
CA ARG A 41 0.38 13.21 12.28
C ARG A 41 0.59 12.27 11.12
N ILE A 42 0.50 10.97 11.40
CA ILE A 42 0.39 9.93 10.38
C ILE A 42 -1.00 9.31 10.52
N ILE A 43 -1.73 9.21 9.40
CA ILE A 43 -3.11 8.71 9.36
C ILE A 43 -3.26 7.67 8.26
N ILE A 44 -4.03 6.62 8.49
CA ILE A 44 -4.64 5.78 7.46
C ILE A 44 -6.13 5.78 7.70
N LYS A 45 -6.93 6.03 6.65
CA LYS A 45 -8.39 6.12 6.76
C LYS A 45 -9.03 5.17 5.76
N LEU A 46 -9.68 4.12 6.26
CA LEU A 46 -10.36 3.10 5.46
C LEU A 46 -11.86 3.13 5.72
N LYS A 47 -12.66 2.70 4.73
CA LYS A 47 -14.09 2.45 4.94
C LYS A 47 -14.29 1.47 6.11
N TYR A 48 -15.27 1.73 6.97
CA TYR A 48 -15.62 0.79 8.03
C TYR A 48 -16.23 -0.49 7.47
N THR A 49 -15.53 -1.60 7.73
CA THR A 49 -16.01 -2.97 7.68
C THR A 49 -15.35 -3.72 8.83
N ASP A 50 -15.96 -4.82 9.29
CA ASP A 50 -15.38 -5.63 10.36
C ASP A 50 -14.00 -6.17 9.95
N ALA A 51 -13.83 -6.52 8.67
CA ALA A 51 -12.55 -6.96 8.11
C ALA A 51 -11.47 -5.87 8.17
N ASN A 52 -11.78 -4.63 7.76
CA ASN A 52 -10.83 -3.52 7.83
C ASN A 52 -10.48 -3.17 9.29
N TYR A 53 -11.47 -3.20 10.19
CA TYR A 53 -11.22 -2.95 11.61
C TYR A 53 -10.30 -4.03 12.20
N ALA A 54 -10.59 -5.30 11.97
CA ALA A 54 -9.78 -6.42 12.44
C ALA A 54 -8.34 -6.35 11.91
N MET A 55 -8.16 -6.01 10.64
CA MET A 55 -6.85 -5.77 10.05
C MET A 55 -6.10 -4.63 10.77
N CYS A 56 -6.72 -3.46 10.92
CA CYS A 56 -6.09 -2.32 11.60
C CYS A 56 -5.72 -2.64 13.05
N ALA A 57 -6.61 -3.31 13.79
CA ALA A 57 -6.36 -3.75 15.16
C ALA A 57 -5.18 -4.73 15.24
N LYS A 58 -5.10 -5.68 14.31
CA LYS A 58 -3.97 -6.63 14.21
C LYS A 58 -2.66 -5.91 13.94
N ILE A 59 -2.61 -4.95 13.02
CA ILE A 59 -1.40 -4.17 12.73
C ILE A 59 -0.95 -3.40 13.99
N CYS A 60 -1.87 -2.71 14.67
CA CYS A 60 -1.57 -1.99 15.90
C CYS A 60 -1.03 -2.92 17.00
N GLN A 61 -1.64 -4.10 17.18
CA GLN A 61 -1.19 -5.09 18.16
C GLN A 61 0.21 -5.62 17.84
N GLN A 62 0.48 -5.97 16.57
CA GLN A 62 1.74 -6.58 16.16
C GLN A 62 2.92 -5.61 16.19
N LEU A 63 2.67 -4.35 15.84
CA LEU A 63 3.73 -3.35 15.68
C LEU A 63 3.84 -2.39 16.87
N GLY A 64 2.83 -2.32 17.75
CA GLY A 64 2.81 -1.36 18.86
C GLY A 64 2.79 0.10 18.40
N ILE A 65 2.29 0.36 17.18
CA ILE A 65 2.18 1.70 16.57
C ILE A 65 0.73 2.04 16.29
N MET A 66 0.46 3.35 16.19
CA MET A 66 -0.85 3.91 15.82
C MET A 66 -1.95 3.58 16.83
N ASN A 67 -3.04 4.35 16.77
CA ASN A 67 -4.26 4.10 17.52
C ASN A 67 -5.41 3.89 16.52
N VAL A 68 -6.31 2.94 16.80
CA VAL A 68 -7.46 2.64 15.95
C VAL A 68 -8.72 3.28 16.52
N HIS A 69 -9.45 4.00 15.67
CA HIS A 69 -10.74 4.59 16.02
C HIS A 69 -11.76 4.34 14.93
N ILE A 70 -13.03 4.19 15.31
CA ILE A 70 -14.16 4.18 14.37
C ILE A 70 -14.82 5.56 14.45
N ARG A 71 -14.92 6.26 13.31
CA ARG A 71 -15.59 7.57 13.24
C ARG A 71 -16.27 7.74 11.90
N ARG A 72 -17.56 8.13 11.92
CA ARG A 72 -18.36 8.51 10.74
C ARG A 72 -18.29 7.48 9.59
N GLY A 73 -18.38 6.19 9.92
CA GLY A 73 -18.33 5.11 8.92
C GLY A 73 -16.93 4.78 8.39
N PHE A 74 -15.87 5.20 9.09
CA PHE A 74 -14.47 4.89 8.74
C PHE A 74 -13.74 4.25 9.93
N VAL A 75 -12.81 3.35 9.62
CA VAL A 75 -11.72 2.95 10.53
C VAL A 75 -10.56 3.91 10.28
N ILE A 76 -10.07 4.54 11.32
CA ILE A 76 -8.98 5.51 11.29
C ILE A 76 -7.86 4.96 12.15
N MET A 77 -6.71 4.68 11.54
CA MET A 77 -5.45 4.51 12.25
C MET A 77 -4.78 5.88 12.32
N VAL A 78 -4.39 6.34 13.51
CA VAL A 78 -3.73 7.64 13.69
C VAL A 78 -2.65 7.59 14.75
N GLU A 79 -1.53 8.26 14.48
CA GLU A 79 -0.53 8.60 15.48
C GLU A 79 -0.16 10.08 15.36
N ASP A 80 -0.23 10.80 16.47
CA ASP A 80 0.19 12.19 16.61
C ASP A 80 0.99 12.47 17.90
N HIS A 81 1.25 11.44 18.71
CA HIS A 81 2.13 11.55 19.85
C HIS A 81 3.59 11.55 19.39
N ARG A 82 4.31 12.64 19.64
CA ARG A 82 5.71 12.85 19.19
C ARG A 82 6.61 11.64 19.42
N VAL A 83 6.65 11.11 20.64
CA VAL A 83 7.53 9.97 20.95
C VAL A 83 7.13 8.70 20.19
N LYS A 84 5.83 8.45 19.98
CA LYS A 84 5.37 7.25 19.29
C LYS A 84 5.59 7.34 17.77
N LEU A 85 5.56 8.55 17.22
CA LEU A 85 5.91 8.81 15.82
C LEU A 85 7.33 8.34 15.48
N LEU A 86 8.27 8.35 16.44
CA LEU A 86 9.62 7.84 16.23
C LEU A 86 9.64 6.35 15.84
N ASN A 87 8.72 5.54 16.38
CA ASN A 87 8.62 4.13 16.01
C ASN A 87 8.18 3.95 14.56
N ILE A 88 7.25 4.79 14.09
CA ILE A 88 6.80 4.78 12.69
C ILE A 88 7.90 5.30 11.76
N MET A 89 8.58 6.37 12.16
CA MET A 89 9.75 6.91 11.44
C MET A 89 10.85 5.85 11.31
N ALA A 90 11.11 5.08 12.36
CA ALA A 90 12.09 3.98 12.32
C ALA A 90 11.71 2.90 11.29
N ILE A 91 10.43 2.55 11.17
CA ILE A 91 9.94 1.61 10.14
C ILE A 91 10.15 2.21 8.75
N ILE A 92 9.78 3.47 8.55
CA ILE A 92 9.95 4.16 7.26
C ILE A 92 11.45 4.26 6.90
N ASP A 93 12.32 4.59 7.85
CA ASP A 93 13.76 4.70 7.62
C ASP A 93 14.42 3.34 7.31
N LYS A 94 13.91 2.27 7.93
CA LYS A 94 14.42 0.90 7.75
C LYS A 94 14.14 0.34 6.35
N TYR A 95 12.96 0.61 5.80
CA TYR A 95 12.55 0.02 4.51
C TYR A 95 12.51 1.03 3.36
N GLY A 96 12.22 2.29 3.65
CA GLY A 96 11.91 3.31 2.66
C GLY A 96 10.43 3.31 2.25
N LEU A 97 10.03 4.36 1.52
CA LEU A 97 8.75 4.46 0.83
C LEU A 97 9.00 4.33 -0.67
N LEU A 98 8.09 3.70 -1.41
CA LEU A 98 8.28 3.40 -2.83
C LEU A 98 7.73 4.49 -3.75
N LEU A 99 6.67 5.19 -3.36
CA LEU A 99 6.10 6.30 -4.12
C LEU A 99 6.89 7.58 -3.86
N THR A 100 7.34 8.22 -4.94
CA THR A 100 8.15 9.45 -4.88
C THR A 100 7.47 10.57 -4.11
N HIS A 101 6.17 10.78 -4.34
CA HIS A 101 5.42 11.81 -3.63
C HIS A 101 5.31 11.53 -2.13
N ARG A 102 5.26 10.25 -1.71
CA ARG A 102 5.27 9.85 -0.29
C ARG A 102 6.65 10.01 0.34
N ARG A 103 7.72 9.67 -0.39
CA ARG A 103 9.11 9.98 0.03
C ARG A 103 9.32 11.47 0.26
N ARG A 104 8.81 12.33 -0.64
CA ARG A 104 8.86 13.80 -0.47
C ARG A 104 8.06 14.26 0.76
N GLN A 105 6.84 13.76 0.95
CA GLN A 105 6.04 14.05 2.16
C GLN A 105 6.79 13.67 3.43
N TYR A 106 7.40 12.49 3.45
CA TYR A 106 8.18 12.01 4.58
C TYR A 106 9.46 12.81 4.81
N ALA A 107 10.20 13.18 3.75
CA ALA A 107 11.40 14.00 3.87
C ALA A 107 11.08 15.37 4.51
N PHE A 108 10.00 16.01 4.07
CA PHE A 108 9.52 17.25 4.68
C PHE A 108 9.08 17.05 6.13
N PHE A 109 8.34 15.96 6.41
CA PHE A 109 7.92 15.59 7.76
C PHE A 109 9.11 15.41 8.70
N LYS A 110 10.08 14.59 8.31
CA LYS A 110 11.29 14.28 9.09
C LYS A 110 12.14 15.52 9.33
N TYR A 111 12.30 16.37 8.31
CA TYR A 111 13.00 17.64 8.45
C TYR A 111 12.35 18.55 9.49
N CYS A 112 11.04 18.78 9.39
CA CYS A 112 10.30 19.60 10.35
C CYS A 112 10.36 19.02 11.77
N TYR A 113 10.25 17.69 11.87
CA TYR A 113 10.23 16.98 13.15
C TYR A 113 11.57 17.10 13.89
N ASN A 114 12.68 16.90 13.19
CA ASN A 114 14.02 16.88 13.76
C ASN A 114 14.57 18.29 14.06
N ASN A 115 14.31 19.25 13.18
CA ASN A 115 14.88 20.61 13.31
C ASN A 115 14.02 21.56 14.12
N GLN A 116 12.80 21.15 14.51
CA GLN A 116 11.87 21.97 15.30
C GLN A 116 11.65 23.38 14.70
N ILE A 117 11.50 23.44 13.37
CA ILE A 117 11.45 24.70 12.64
C ILE A 117 10.30 25.60 13.08
N THR A 118 10.50 26.90 12.93
CA THR A 118 9.50 27.94 13.20
C THR A 118 8.34 27.88 12.21
N TYR A 119 7.22 28.53 12.58
CA TYR A 119 6.07 28.65 11.66
C TYR A 119 6.44 29.40 10.37
N SER A 120 7.26 30.44 10.44
CA SER A 120 7.74 31.20 9.28
C SER A 120 8.56 30.34 8.31
N GLU A 121 9.46 29.50 8.83
CA GLU A 121 10.23 28.56 8.02
C GLU A 121 9.33 27.49 7.39
N TYR A 122 8.39 26.94 8.17
CA TYR A 122 7.38 26.01 7.65
C TYR A 122 6.60 26.61 6.48
N THR A 123 6.12 27.86 6.61
CA THR A 123 5.37 28.53 5.53
C THR A 123 6.25 28.77 4.32
N HIS A 124 7.49 29.24 4.53
CA HIS A 124 8.42 29.47 3.44
C HIS A 124 8.70 28.18 2.65
N ILE A 125 8.96 27.06 3.33
CA ILE A 125 9.20 25.77 2.68
C ILE A 125 7.94 25.28 1.94
N LYS A 126 6.75 25.46 2.51
CA LYS A 126 5.48 25.11 1.85
C LYS A 126 5.27 25.91 0.56
N ASP A 127 5.65 27.18 0.55
CA ASP A 127 5.54 28.06 -0.62
C ASP A 127 6.54 27.69 -1.73
N LEU A 128 7.73 27.20 -1.36
CA LEU A 128 8.71 26.66 -2.31
C LEU A 128 8.20 25.42 -3.07
N LYS A 129 7.22 24.69 -2.52
CA LYS A 129 6.65 23.47 -3.12
C LYS A 129 7.76 22.51 -3.60
N GLN A 130 7.83 22.24 -4.90
CA GLN A 130 8.80 21.30 -5.49
C GLN A 130 10.24 21.84 -5.49
N SER A 131 10.44 23.15 -5.28
CA SER A 131 11.74 23.80 -5.29
C SER A 131 12.47 23.73 -3.94
N TRP A 132 11.86 23.10 -2.92
CA TRP A 132 12.55 22.90 -1.64
C TRP A 132 13.74 21.95 -1.82
N PHE A 133 14.93 22.38 -1.41
CA PHE A 133 16.19 21.64 -1.64
C PHE A 133 16.17 20.20 -1.12
N GLY A 134 15.38 19.92 -0.08
CA GLY A 134 15.18 18.56 0.46
C GLY A 134 14.53 17.58 -0.52
N PHE A 135 14.00 18.06 -1.65
CA PHE A 135 13.46 17.25 -2.73
C PHE A 135 14.44 17.00 -3.87
N ASN A 136 15.54 17.75 -3.97
CA ASN A 136 16.46 17.70 -5.12
C ASN A 136 17.13 16.32 -5.28
N CYS A 137 17.23 15.54 -4.20
CA CYS A 137 17.76 14.18 -4.23
C CYS A 137 16.69 13.07 -4.37
N ILE A 138 15.40 13.43 -4.47
CA ILE A 138 14.29 12.46 -4.48
C ILE A 138 13.72 12.34 -5.90
N ASN A 139 14.38 11.47 -6.66
CA ASN A 139 13.97 11.05 -8.01
C ASN A 139 13.08 9.82 -7.98
N ASP A 140 12.30 9.61 -9.04
CA ASP A 140 11.50 8.40 -9.22
C ASP A 140 12.39 7.16 -9.23
N TYR A 141 11.95 6.12 -8.53
CA TYR A 141 12.57 4.80 -8.68
C TYR A 141 12.12 4.22 -10.01
N ASN A 142 13.07 3.76 -10.82
CA ASN A 142 12.68 2.99 -12.00
C ASN A 142 12.05 1.64 -11.58
N SER A 143 11.25 1.06 -12.47
CA SER A 143 10.50 -0.16 -12.15
C SER A 143 11.40 -1.37 -11.81
N THR A 144 12.62 -1.45 -12.34
CA THR A 144 13.56 -2.54 -12.04
C THR A 144 14.10 -2.43 -10.62
N LEU A 145 14.46 -1.23 -10.18
CA LEU A 145 14.92 -0.96 -8.83
C LEU A 145 13.82 -1.26 -7.80
N LEU A 146 12.56 -0.92 -8.12
CA LEU A 146 11.43 -1.23 -7.24
C LEU A 146 11.34 -2.72 -6.90
N LEU A 147 11.59 -3.59 -7.88
CA LEU A 147 11.56 -5.05 -7.71
C LEU A 147 12.73 -5.61 -6.89
N GLN A 148 13.82 -4.84 -6.74
CA GLN A 148 14.99 -5.24 -5.95
C GLN A 148 14.82 -5.00 -4.46
N PHE A 149 13.82 -4.20 -4.05
CA PHE A 149 13.57 -3.98 -2.63
C PHE A 149 13.04 -5.25 -1.96
N ASN A 150 13.74 -5.72 -0.94
CA ASN A 150 13.36 -6.92 -0.16
C ASN A 150 11.98 -6.83 0.50
N HIS A 151 11.40 -5.64 0.61
CA HIS A 151 10.06 -5.44 1.15
C HIS A 151 8.97 -5.37 0.06
N TRP A 152 9.33 -5.38 -1.23
CA TRP A 152 8.40 -5.30 -2.36
C TRP A 152 7.21 -6.27 -2.24
N PRO A 153 7.39 -7.58 -1.95
CA PRO A 153 6.26 -8.51 -1.94
C PRO A 153 5.19 -8.12 -0.90
N ASN A 154 5.58 -7.94 0.37
CA ASN A 154 4.64 -7.61 1.44
C ASN A 154 4.12 -6.17 1.33
N TRP A 155 4.95 -5.24 0.85
CA TRP A 155 4.50 -3.89 0.52
C TRP A 155 3.40 -3.91 -0.54
N LEU A 156 3.55 -4.73 -1.60
CA LEU A 156 2.54 -4.85 -2.64
C LEU A 156 1.22 -5.41 -2.10
N ILE A 157 1.27 -6.32 -1.12
CA ILE A 157 0.05 -6.80 -0.43
C ILE A 157 -0.66 -5.63 0.26
N GLY A 158 0.05 -4.84 1.06
CA GLY A 158 -0.55 -3.69 1.76
C GLY A 158 -1.05 -2.60 0.80
N PHE A 159 -0.30 -2.34 -0.27
CA PHE A 159 -0.69 -1.40 -1.31
C PHE A 159 -1.95 -1.86 -2.07
N THR A 160 -2.07 -3.17 -2.32
CA THR A 160 -3.27 -3.76 -2.94
C THR A 160 -4.48 -3.71 -2.02
N GLU A 161 -4.29 -3.80 -0.71
CA GLU A 161 -5.37 -3.64 0.26
C GLU A 161 -6.03 -2.24 0.15
N ALA A 162 -5.22 -1.22 -0.14
CA ALA A 162 -5.70 0.15 -0.38
C ALA A 162 -6.25 0.35 -1.81
N GLU A 163 -5.46 0.00 -2.84
CA GLU A 163 -5.67 0.49 -4.21
C GLU A 163 -6.18 -0.58 -5.20
N GLY A 164 -6.16 -1.86 -4.82
CA GLY A 164 -6.52 -2.96 -5.70
C GLY A 164 -8.01 -3.27 -5.74
N CYS A 165 -8.51 -3.74 -6.90
CA CYS A 165 -9.80 -4.42 -7.03
C CYS A 165 -9.65 -5.83 -7.60
N PHE A 166 -10.21 -6.80 -6.90
CA PHE A 166 -10.59 -8.10 -7.46
C PHE A 166 -12.07 -8.07 -7.83
N CYS A 167 -12.37 -7.98 -9.11
CA CYS A 167 -13.73 -7.74 -9.57
C CYS A 167 -14.29 -9.00 -10.30
N ILE A 168 -15.46 -9.50 -9.87
CA ILE A 168 -16.29 -10.46 -10.63
C ILE A 168 -17.40 -9.64 -11.29
N ARG A 169 -17.44 -9.61 -12.62
CA ARG A 169 -18.39 -8.81 -13.39
C ARG A 169 -19.73 -9.53 -13.56
N SER A 170 -20.78 -8.76 -13.86
CA SER A 170 -22.14 -9.29 -14.09
C SER A 170 -22.21 -10.35 -15.19
N ASN A 171 -21.38 -10.23 -16.22
CA ASN A 171 -21.25 -11.22 -17.30
C ASN A 171 -20.38 -12.45 -16.92
N GLY A 172 -20.01 -12.61 -15.65
CA GLY A 172 -19.15 -13.70 -15.17
C GLY A 172 -17.68 -13.62 -15.61
N SER A 173 -17.24 -12.47 -16.13
CA SER A 173 -15.82 -12.21 -16.36
C SER A 173 -15.12 -11.74 -15.08
N HIS A 174 -13.81 -11.95 -15.05
CA HIS A 174 -12.95 -11.64 -13.91
C HIS A 174 -11.97 -10.56 -14.33
N SER A 175 -11.70 -9.61 -13.45
CA SER A 175 -10.66 -8.61 -13.67
C SER A 175 -9.93 -8.26 -12.39
N PHE A 176 -8.64 -7.98 -12.54
CA PHE A 176 -7.85 -7.31 -11.52
C PHE A 176 -7.48 -5.92 -12.03
N SER A 177 -7.67 -4.91 -11.19
CA SER A 177 -7.21 -3.55 -11.47
C SER A 177 -6.53 -2.93 -10.26
N ILE A 178 -5.61 -2.02 -10.52
CA ILE A 178 -4.97 -1.17 -9.50
C ILE A 178 -4.62 0.17 -10.13
N SER A 179 -4.76 1.26 -9.37
CA SER A 179 -4.54 2.61 -9.88
C SER A 179 -3.76 3.49 -8.92
N GLN A 180 -3.11 4.53 -9.45
CA GLN A 180 -2.39 5.53 -8.66
C GLN A 180 -2.21 6.83 -9.46
N GLN A 181 -2.31 7.99 -8.80
CA GLN A 181 -2.19 9.31 -9.46
C GLN A 181 -0.74 9.62 -9.89
N ASN A 182 0.23 9.41 -8.99
CA ASN A 182 1.66 9.69 -9.23
C ASN A 182 2.48 8.44 -8.92
N GLY A 183 2.29 7.39 -9.72
CA GLY A 183 2.89 6.08 -9.46
C GLY A 183 3.04 5.20 -10.71
N TYR A 184 3.33 5.80 -11.86
CA TYR A 184 3.46 5.06 -13.12
C TYR A 184 4.55 3.98 -13.04
N GLU A 185 5.67 4.26 -12.39
CA GLU A 185 6.80 3.36 -12.19
C GLU A 185 6.41 2.19 -11.30
N VAL A 186 5.63 2.45 -10.24
CA VAL A 186 5.05 1.42 -9.35
C VAL A 186 4.09 0.53 -10.13
N LEU A 187 3.18 1.10 -10.92
CA LEU A 187 2.29 0.31 -11.77
C LEU A 187 3.08 -0.50 -12.81
N THR A 188 4.20 0.02 -13.31
CA THR A 188 5.09 -0.72 -14.22
C THR A 188 5.78 -1.88 -13.49
N ALA A 189 6.23 -1.69 -12.25
CA ALA A 189 6.78 -2.76 -11.43
C ALA A 189 5.72 -3.84 -11.11
N ILE A 190 4.46 -3.45 -10.83
CA ILE A 190 3.34 -4.38 -10.64
C ILE A 190 3.04 -5.16 -11.93
N LYS A 191 3.00 -4.46 -13.06
CA LYS A 191 2.86 -5.06 -14.39
C LYS A 191 3.93 -6.14 -14.62
N ASN A 192 5.18 -5.84 -14.29
CA ASN A 192 6.30 -6.78 -14.42
C ASN A 192 6.19 -7.95 -13.44
N THR A 193 5.79 -7.69 -12.18
CA THR A 193 5.58 -8.72 -11.14
C THR A 193 4.60 -9.78 -11.61
N PHE A 194 3.47 -9.37 -12.19
CA PHE A 194 2.41 -10.28 -12.62
C PHE A 194 2.49 -10.68 -14.10
N LYS A 195 3.48 -10.18 -14.84
CA LYS A 195 3.63 -10.36 -16.29
C LYS A 195 2.36 -9.95 -17.05
N ILE A 196 1.77 -8.82 -16.68
CA ILE A 196 0.56 -8.29 -17.30
C ILE A 196 0.92 -7.71 -18.70
N PRO A 197 0.34 -8.20 -19.80
CA PRO A 197 0.66 -7.67 -21.14
C PRO A 197 0.02 -6.30 -21.38
N ASN A 198 -1.14 -6.04 -20.78
CA ASN A 198 -1.93 -4.82 -20.93
C ASN A 198 -1.09 -3.54 -20.69
N LYS A 199 -1.27 -2.52 -21.53
CA LYS A 199 -0.66 -1.21 -21.32
C LYS A 199 -1.26 -0.54 -20.08
N ILE A 200 -0.45 0.21 -19.34
CA ILE A 200 -0.95 1.11 -18.30
C ILE A 200 -1.70 2.24 -19.01
N ARG A 201 -2.95 2.46 -18.63
CA ARG A 201 -3.76 3.57 -19.15
C ARG A 201 -3.52 4.79 -18.28
N SER A 202 -3.30 5.93 -18.91
CA SER A 202 -3.13 7.20 -18.22
C SER A 202 -4.32 8.10 -18.55
N THR A 203 -4.95 8.64 -17.50
CA THR A 203 -5.89 9.75 -17.61
C THR A 203 -5.19 11.02 -17.11
N ALA A 204 -5.84 12.18 -17.22
CA ALA A 204 -5.31 13.43 -16.66
C ALA A 204 -5.08 13.39 -15.13
N ARG A 205 -5.68 12.42 -14.41
CA ARG A 205 -5.67 12.37 -12.94
C ARG A 205 -5.10 11.08 -12.36
N VAL A 206 -5.08 10.00 -13.12
CA VAL A 206 -4.76 8.67 -12.57
C VAL A 206 -4.22 7.74 -13.65
N HIS A 207 -3.24 6.93 -13.27
CA HIS A 207 -2.76 5.78 -14.03
C HIS A 207 -3.47 4.51 -13.55
N ILE A 208 -3.85 3.65 -14.48
CA ILE A 208 -4.64 2.45 -14.21
C ILE A 208 -4.01 1.27 -14.93
N LEU A 209 -3.68 0.22 -14.18
CA LEU A 209 -3.31 -1.08 -14.71
C LEU A 209 -4.49 -2.03 -14.50
N GLU A 210 -4.93 -2.70 -15.56
CA GLU A 210 -6.05 -3.61 -15.52
C GLU A 210 -5.81 -4.82 -16.43
N THR A 211 -6.22 -6.00 -15.97
CA THR A 211 -6.15 -7.23 -16.76
C THR A 211 -7.36 -8.14 -16.55
N TYR A 212 -7.63 -8.93 -17.59
CA TYR A 212 -8.73 -9.90 -17.67
C TYR A 212 -8.22 -11.30 -18.07
N ALA A 213 -6.93 -11.41 -18.39
CA ALA A 213 -6.37 -12.62 -18.99
C ALA A 213 -6.28 -13.73 -17.93
N GLY A 214 -6.97 -14.85 -18.15
CA GLY A 214 -7.10 -15.93 -17.17
C GLY A 214 -5.76 -16.43 -16.60
N ALA A 215 -4.76 -16.63 -17.46
CA ALA A 215 -3.41 -17.04 -17.03
C ALA A 215 -2.74 -16.00 -16.11
N VAL A 216 -2.91 -14.71 -16.41
CA VAL A 216 -2.36 -13.61 -15.59
C VAL A 216 -3.10 -13.50 -14.28
N LEU A 217 -4.43 -13.66 -14.29
CA LEU A 217 -5.24 -13.69 -13.07
C LEU A 217 -4.87 -14.88 -12.17
N GLN A 218 -4.49 -16.02 -12.74
CA GLN A 218 -3.95 -17.15 -11.99
C GLN A 218 -2.60 -16.81 -11.35
N ASN A 219 -1.68 -16.14 -12.08
CA ASN A 219 -0.40 -15.68 -11.50
C ASN A 219 -0.62 -14.73 -10.32
N ILE A 220 -1.55 -13.79 -10.47
CA ILE A 220 -2.00 -12.90 -9.40
C ILE A 220 -2.50 -13.73 -8.22
N CYS A 221 -3.41 -14.69 -8.44
CA CYS A 221 -3.91 -15.54 -7.37
C CYS A 221 -2.80 -16.34 -6.68
N ASN A 222 -1.84 -16.86 -7.42
CA ASN A 222 -0.71 -17.61 -6.87
C ASN A 222 0.16 -16.72 -5.98
N PHE A 223 0.43 -15.48 -6.38
CA PHE A 223 1.17 -14.51 -5.56
C PHE A 223 0.45 -14.22 -4.23
N TYR A 224 -0.84 -13.86 -4.27
CA TYR A 224 -1.60 -13.52 -3.05
C TYR A 224 -1.92 -14.74 -2.16
N SER A 225 -1.74 -15.96 -2.67
CA SER A 225 -1.84 -17.21 -1.91
C SER A 225 -0.49 -17.78 -1.46
N SER A 226 0.63 -17.14 -1.84
CA SER A 226 1.95 -17.67 -1.52
C SER A 226 2.16 -17.69 0.01
N PRO A 227 2.71 -18.76 0.59
CA PRO A 227 3.08 -18.80 2.01
C PRO A 227 4.24 -17.85 2.34
N ASP A 228 4.95 -17.34 1.33
CA ASP A 228 6.11 -16.45 1.50
C ASP A 228 5.71 -14.98 1.76
N VAL A 229 4.42 -14.66 1.63
CA VAL A 229 3.88 -13.31 1.87
C VAL A 229 2.82 -13.33 2.97
N ILE A 230 2.58 -12.18 3.59
CA ILE A 230 1.62 -12.02 4.69
C ILE A 230 0.16 -12.30 4.30
N GLY A 231 -0.16 -12.22 3.01
CA GLY A 231 -1.52 -12.32 2.48
C GLY A 231 -2.37 -11.08 2.80
N LEU A 232 -3.46 -10.89 2.04
CA LEU A 232 -4.42 -9.80 2.29
C LEU A 232 -5.09 -10.01 3.66
N LEU A 233 -5.41 -8.93 4.36
CA LEU A 233 -5.87 -8.98 5.75
C LEU A 233 -7.23 -8.32 5.98
N GLY A 234 -7.63 -7.37 5.13
CA GLY A 234 -8.84 -6.56 5.31
C GLY A 234 -9.99 -6.94 4.36
N GLU A 235 -10.80 -5.96 3.97
CA GLU A 235 -11.93 -6.15 3.05
C GLU A 235 -11.48 -6.75 1.70
N ARG A 236 -10.25 -6.43 1.22
CA ARG A 236 -9.73 -7.01 -0.03
C ARG A 236 -9.43 -8.49 0.11
N GLN A 237 -9.16 -9.00 1.31
CA GLN A 237 -9.08 -10.45 1.52
C GLN A 237 -10.41 -11.14 1.20
N THR A 238 -11.52 -10.59 1.69
CA THR A 238 -12.87 -11.15 1.42
C THR A 238 -13.18 -11.11 -0.08
N GLN A 239 -12.89 -9.97 -0.71
CA GLN A 239 -13.06 -9.79 -2.16
C GLN A 239 -12.23 -10.81 -2.96
N TYR A 240 -10.95 -10.95 -2.61
CA TYR A 240 -10.02 -11.88 -3.23
C TYR A 240 -10.45 -13.34 -3.08
N LYS A 241 -10.89 -13.75 -1.88
CA LYS A 241 -11.35 -15.13 -1.64
C LYS A 241 -12.52 -15.50 -2.54
N ALA A 242 -13.53 -14.62 -2.63
CA ALA A 242 -14.67 -14.82 -3.53
C ALA A 242 -14.24 -14.86 -5.00
N PHE A 243 -13.35 -13.94 -5.39
CA PHE A 243 -12.77 -13.86 -6.73
C PHE A 243 -12.05 -15.15 -7.14
N LYS A 244 -11.15 -15.65 -6.27
CA LYS A 244 -10.36 -16.86 -6.52
C LYS A 244 -11.25 -18.09 -6.72
N VAL A 245 -12.20 -18.32 -5.82
CA VAL A 245 -13.15 -19.45 -5.91
C VAL A 245 -13.95 -19.39 -7.22
N SER A 246 -14.43 -18.20 -7.60
CA SER A 246 -15.17 -18.00 -8.83
C SER A 246 -14.32 -18.26 -10.08
N LEU A 247 -13.07 -17.78 -10.09
CA LEU A 247 -12.13 -17.97 -11.18
C LEU A 247 -11.78 -19.46 -11.38
N GLU A 248 -11.49 -20.18 -10.29
CA GLU A 248 -11.16 -21.61 -10.32
C GLU A 248 -12.32 -22.45 -10.90
N LYS A 249 -13.57 -22.14 -10.50
CA LYS A 249 -14.76 -22.80 -11.07
C LYS A 249 -14.86 -22.59 -12.58
N LYS A 250 -14.59 -21.36 -13.05
CA LYS A 250 -14.62 -21.03 -14.48
C LYS A 250 -13.55 -21.76 -15.26
N LEU A 251 -12.32 -21.80 -14.76
CA LEU A 251 -11.19 -22.48 -15.42
C LEU A 251 -11.42 -24.01 -15.51
N LYS A 252 -11.95 -24.63 -14.44
CA LYS A 252 -12.33 -26.05 -14.46
C LYS A 252 -13.38 -26.36 -15.53
N LYS A 253 -14.40 -25.49 -15.67
CA LYS A 253 -15.44 -25.66 -16.70
C LYS A 253 -14.85 -25.61 -18.11
N ILE A 254 -13.92 -24.70 -18.38
CA ILE A 254 -13.26 -24.58 -19.68
C ILE A 254 -12.45 -25.85 -19.99
N ASN A 255 -11.67 -26.34 -19.03
CA ASN A 255 -10.85 -27.54 -19.23
C ASN A 255 -11.68 -28.80 -19.50
N CYS A 256 -12.81 -28.97 -18.79
CA CYS A 256 -13.74 -30.08 -19.02
C CYS A 256 -14.34 -30.05 -20.44
N VAL A 257 -14.67 -28.86 -20.94
CA VAL A 257 -15.19 -28.68 -22.30
C VAL A 257 -14.12 -29.02 -23.34
N ILE A 258 -12.88 -28.57 -23.16
CA ILE A 258 -11.78 -28.87 -24.09
C ILE A 258 -11.51 -30.38 -24.15
N SER A 259 -11.53 -31.10 -23.02
CA SER A 259 -11.32 -32.55 -23.02
C SER A 259 -12.40 -33.32 -23.78
N ILE A 260 -13.66 -32.85 -23.78
CA ILE A 260 -14.75 -33.49 -24.51
C ILE A 260 -14.58 -33.34 -26.03
N TYR A 261 -14.07 -32.20 -26.49
CA TYR A 261 -13.86 -31.94 -27.93
C TYR A 261 -12.50 -32.45 -28.46
N SER A 262 -11.65 -32.99 -27.59
CA SER A 262 -10.36 -33.60 -27.95
C SER A 262 -10.39 -35.14 -27.93
N SER A 263 -11.59 -35.72 -27.73
CA SER A 263 -11.89 -37.15 -27.75
C SER A 263 -12.63 -37.50 -29.03
#